data_AF-A0A815X2R5-F1
#
_entry.id   AF-A0A815X2R5-F1
#
_cell.length_a   1.000
_cell.length_b   1.000
_cell.length_c   1.000
_cell.angle_alpha   90.00
_cell.angle_beta   90.00
_cell.angle_gamma   90.00
#
_symmetry.space_group_name_H-M   'P 1'
#
loop_
_entity.id
_entity.type
_entity.pdbx_description
1 polymer ?
#
loop_
_entity_poly.entity_id
_entity_poly.type
_entity_poly.pdbx_seq_one_letter_code
_entity_poly.pdbx_strand_id
1 'polypeptide(L)'
;MTEKKVVFVIPPEHIRHFGKVLQVLTKLGEEIYIESIPKTNGLSFRTANQARSSYSCITFNRDFFQQWPQDDLQNEKIKCRISAKRCMSALHAALSSKLTRLELIFDDLGSDLSFILHCRYNIIKVHSCFYIDCEKLQARFDKLSYKNCVSVMSKTLQELTAHFPPKWDEITICVTKDQFIIKKCDEIVRDDDSVAVGMNFQVVCEPREFLSYDIQYQSDITFCLREFKFLLGLADLLNLPMTMYFDSRGRPIVFYFDAEELHFDGTFVFATIANREGETDPSISMTQSNLNDTSTMEEDDLVSYRQCTMNTNGTNQGGKKRSAPSSSPTLQTNTNPMNQHSNFDEDNISINPKQKIVSTTTELVDTTYTVFSQQSMVGLQQSEGFMADMTDDEDEEN
;
A
#
# COMPACT_ATOMS: atom_id res chain seq x y z
N MET A 1 22.30 -29.15 -12.17
CA MET A 1 21.81 -28.21 -11.14
C MET A 1 20.32 -28.10 -11.34
N THR A 2 19.53 -28.64 -10.42
CA THR A 2 18.06 -28.58 -10.47
C THR A 2 17.61 -27.13 -10.35
N GLU A 3 16.70 -26.69 -11.22
CA GLU A 3 15.98 -25.41 -11.09
C GLU A 3 15.42 -25.31 -9.67
N LYS A 4 15.79 -24.25 -8.95
CA LYS A 4 15.28 -24.01 -7.59
C LYS A 4 14.33 -22.82 -7.64
N LYS A 5 13.05 -23.14 -7.81
CA LYS A 5 11.95 -22.18 -7.78
C LYS A 5 11.24 -22.30 -6.44
N VAL A 6 11.07 -21.19 -5.75
CA VAL A 6 10.30 -21.14 -4.50
C VAL A 6 8.88 -20.71 -4.82
N VAL A 7 7.89 -21.52 -4.43
CA VAL A 7 6.49 -21.35 -4.85
C VAL A 7 5.58 -21.18 -3.65
N PHE A 8 4.86 -20.05 -3.60
CA PHE A 8 3.76 -19.80 -2.68
C PHE A 8 2.44 -19.87 -3.44
N VAL A 9 1.45 -20.55 -2.88
CA VAL A 9 0.12 -20.65 -3.49
C VAL A 9 -0.91 -20.00 -2.58
N ILE A 10 -1.64 -19.04 -3.13
CA ILE A 10 -2.72 -18.33 -2.45
C ILE A 10 -4.06 -18.88 -2.97
N PRO A 11 -4.94 -19.38 -2.08
CA PRO A 11 -6.23 -19.93 -2.47
C PRO A 11 -7.25 -18.82 -2.80
N PRO A 12 -8.32 -19.11 -3.56
CA PRO A 12 -9.31 -18.14 -4.04
C PRO A 12 -9.80 -17.12 -3.02
N GLU A 13 -10.11 -17.59 -1.81
CA GLU A 13 -10.65 -16.83 -0.69
C GLU A 13 -9.70 -15.71 -0.21
N HIS A 14 -8.39 -15.91 -0.38
CA HIS A 14 -7.36 -15.00 0.11
C HIS A 14 -6.84 -14.04 -0.97
N ILE A 15 -7.03 -14.37 -2.26
CA ILE A 15 -6.53 -13.58 -3.40
C ILE A 15 -7.00 -12.12 -3.35
N ARG A 16 -8.27 -11.89 -3.01
CA ARG A 16 -8.82 -10.53 -2.96
C ARG A 16 -8.17 -9.71 -1.85
N HIS A 17 -7.98 -10.30 -0.68
CA HIS A 17 -7.31 -9.66 0.46
C HIS A 17 -5.85 -9.35 0.11
N PHE A 18 -5.12 -10.33 -0.42
CA PHE A 18 -3.73 -10.17 -0.89
C PHE A 18 -3.59 -9.01 -1.88
N GLY A 19 -4.44 -8.99 -2.92
CA GLY A 19 -4.35 -7.97 -3.94
C GLY A 19 -4.68 -6.57 -3.44
N LYS A 20 -5.58 -6.46 -2.46
CA LYS A 20 -5.94 -5.17 -1.84
C LYS A 20 -4.88 -4.65 -0.91
N VAL A 21 -4.26 -5.54 -0.13
CA VAL A 21 -3.07 -5.25 0.65
C VAL A 21 -1.96 -4.67 -0.24
N LEU A 22 -1.56 -5.39 -1.29
CA LEU A 22 -0.47 -4.90 -2.14
C LEU A 22 -0.86 -3.64 -2.91
N GLN A 23 -2.12 -3.49 -3.32
CA GLN A 23 -2.62 -2.26 -3.91
C GLN A 23 -2.43 -1.06 -2.98
N VAL A 24 -2.56 -1.23 -1.67
CA VAL A 24 -2.34 -0.16 -0.69
C VAL A 24 -0.84 0.09 -0.50
N LEU A 25 -0.02 -0.97 -0.35
CA LEU A 25 1.43 -0.82 -0.21
C LEU A 25 2.06 -0.06 -1.40
N THR A 26 1.60 -0.33 -2.63
CA THR A 26 2.09 0.38 -3.83
C THR A 26 1.72 1.87 -3.90
N LYS A 27 0.72 2.31 -3.11
CA LYS A 27 0.37 3.72 -2.94
C LYS A 27 1.19 4.39 -1.84
N LEU A 28 1.76 3.61 -0.93
CA LEU A 28 2.54 4.08 0.23
C LEU A 28 4.03 4.20 -0.09
N GLY A 29 4.54 3.49 -1.10
CA GLY A 29 5.92 3.66 -1.56
C GLY A 29 6.19 3.12 -2.96
N GLU A 30 7.36 3.48 -3.49
CA GLU A 30 7.76 3.22 -4.87
C GLU A 30 8.28 1.79 -5.08
N GLU A 31 8.65 1.13 -4.00
CA GLU A 31 9.24 -0.20 -3.97
C GLU A 31 8.54 -1.07 -2.92
N ILE A 32 8.41 -2.35 -3.23
CA ILE A 32 7.88 -3.37 -2.33
C ILE A 32 9.02 -4.33 -2.01
N TYR A 33 9.37 -4.40 -0.74
CA TYR A 33 10.36 -5.30 -0.18
C TYR A 33 9.63 -6.57 0.26
N ILE A 34 10.14 -7.73 -0.16
CA ILE A 34 9.56 -9.03 0.13
C ILE A 34 10.60 -9.82 0.92
N GLU A 35 10.20 -10.28 2.10
CA GLU A 35 11.06 -11.02 3.00
C GLU A 35 10.31 -12.22 3.57
N SER A 36 10.88 -13.42 3.44
CA SER A 36 10.42 -14.56 4.25
C SER A 36 10.96 -14.44 5.67
N ILE A 37 10.10 -14.66 6.67
CA ILE A 37 10.42 -14.63 8.09
C ILE A 37 10.38 -16.09 8.61
N PRO A 38 11.54 -16.76 8.73
CA PRO A 38 11.60 -18.19 9.09
C PRO A 38 11.05 -18.46 10.49
N LYS A 39 11.32 -17.56 11.45
CA LYS A 39 10.91 -17.74 12.85
C LYS A 39 9.40 -17.87 13.03
N THR A 40 8.62 -17.23 12.17
CA THR A 40 7.16 -17.17 12.27
C THR A 40 6.48 -17.80 11.05
N ASN A 41 7.25 -18.43 10.15
CA ASN A 41 6.78 -18.91 8.85
C ASN A 41 5.85 -17.91 8.14
N GLY A 42 6.32 -16.65 8.05
CA GLY A 42 5.54 -15.56 7.46
C GLY A 42 6.19 -14.99 6.22
N LEU A 43 5.40 -14.51 5.26
CA LEU A 43 5.88 -13.75 4.10
C LEU A 43 5.51 -12.28 4.30
N SER A 44 6.52 -11.45 4.47
CA SER A 44 6.37 -10.04 4.80
C SER A 44 6.54 -9.17 3.56
N PHE A 45 5.59 -8.26 3.36
CA PHE A 45 5.63 -7.23 2.33
C PHE A 45 5.76 -5.87 2.99
N ARG A 46 6.81 -5.14 2.62
CA ARG A 46 7.19 -3.89 3.26
C ARG A 46 7.37 -2.81 2.23
N THR A 47 7.13 -1.58 2.63
CA THR A 47 7.39 -0.41 1.80
C THR A 47 7.74 0.78 2.68
N ALA A 48 8.49 1.71 2.12
CA ALA A 48 8.69 3.02 2.70
C ALA A 48 8.52 4.06 1.60
N ASN A 49 8.01 5.23 1.97
CA ASN A 49 7.95 6.34 1.03
C ASN A 49 9.36 6.88 0.74
N GLN A 50 9.49 7.71 -0.29
CA GLN A 50 10.79 8.24 -0.73
C GLN A 50 11.53 9.01 0.38
N ALA A 51 10.79 9.73 1.22
CA ALA A 51 11.34 10.49 2.34
C ALA A 51 11.69 9.62 3.56
N ARG A 52 11.35 8.32 3.54
CA ARG A 52 11.41 7.40 4.69
C ARG A 52 10.70 7.93 5.94
N SER A 53 9.71 8.80 5.74
CA SER A 53 8.84 9.31 6.81
C SER A 53 7.63 8.40 7.04
N SER A 54 7.43 7.40 6.18
CA SER A 54 6.37 6.42 6.28
C SER A 54 6.94 5.05 6.02
N TYR A 55 6.61 4.10 6.89
CA TYR A 55 6.95 2.70 6.76
C TYR A 55 5.68 1.87 6.91
N SER A 56 5.57 0.80 6.12
CA SER A 56 4.44 -0.12 6.20
C SER A 56 4.94 -1.54 6.06
N CYS A 57 4.39 -2.44 6.85
CA CYS A 57 4.71 -3.84 6.90
C CYS A 57 3.42 -4.63 7.06
N ILE A 58 3.19 -5.57 6.16
CA ILE A 58 2.13 -6.57 6.30
C ILE A 58 2.79 -7.94 6.25
N THR A 59 2.44 -8.79 7.21
CA THR A 59 3.00 -10.15 7.28
C THR A 59 1.88 -11.15 7.14
N PHE A 60 1.92 -11.92 6.06
CA PHE A 60 1.03 -13.07 5.86
C PHE A 60 1.61 -14.27 6.59
N ASN A 61 0.83 -14.93 7.42
CA ASN A 61 1.26 -16.15 8.09
C ASN A 61 1.26 -17.34 7.10
N ARG A 62 1.74 -18.50 7.54
CA ARG A 62 1.73 -19.73 6.75
C ARG A 62 0.33 -20.13 6.27
N ASP A 63 -0.67 -20.01 7.15
CA ASP A 63 -2.03 -20.48 6.92
C ASP A 63 -2.81 -19.62 5.90
N PHE A 64 -2.28 -18.43 5.57
CA PHE A 64 -2.72 -17.65 4.42
C PHE A 64 -2.49 -18.39 3.09
N PHE A 65 -1.52 -19.31 3.04
CA PHE A 65 -1.11 -20.00 1.83
C PHE A 65 -1.61 -21.45 1.82
N GLN A 66 -2.16 -21.87 0.68
CA GLN A 66 -2.50 -23.27 0.43
C GLN A 66 -1.23 -24.12 0.30
N GLN A 67 -0.18 -23.56 -0.28
CA GLN A 67 1.13 -24.19 -0.40
C GLN A 67 2.19 -23.23 0.09
N TRP A 68 2.96 -23.71 1.06
CA TRP A 68 4.15 -23.07 1.59
C TRP A 68 5.38 -23.92 1.20
N PRO A 69 6.50 -23.32 0.79
CA PRO A 69 7.69 -24.08 0.42
C PRO A 69 8.23 -24.91 1.60
N GLN A 70 8.54 -26.18 1.37
CA GLN A 70 8.99 -27.12 2.42
C GLN A 70 10.47 -26.97 2.81
N ASP A 71 11.28 -26.30 1.99
CA ASP A 71 12.72 -26.12 2.23
C ASP A 71 12.97 -24.76 2.91
N ASP A 72 13.07 -24.79 4.24
CA ASP A 72 13.28 -23.60 5.06
C ASP A 72 14.55 -22.83 4.69
N LEU A 73 15.60 -23.53 4.21
CA LEU A 73 16.85 -22.90 3.77
C LEU A 73 16.69 -22.11 2.46
N GLN A 74 15.67 -22.40 1.67
CA GLN A 74 15.33 -21.64 0.45
C GLN A 74 14.39 -20.48 0.78
N ASN A 75 13.46 -20.68 1.72
CA ASN A 75 12.65 -19.59 2.25
C ASN A 75 13.51 -18.49 2.85
N GLU A 76 14.55 -18.85 3.62
CA GLU A 76 15.50 -17.92 4.24
C GLU A 76 16.19 -16.96 3.26
N LYS A 77 16.23 -17.30 1.97
CA LYS A 77 16.88 -16.49 0.93
C LYS A 77 15.97 -15.45 0.30
N ILE A 78 14.65 -15.57 0.45
CA ILE A 78 13.74 -14.60 -0.16
C ILE A 78 13.87 -13.29 0.60
N LYS A 79 14.63 -12.38 -0.03
CA LYS A 79 14.94 -11.08 0.49
C LYS A 79 15.24 -10.14 -0.66
N CYS A 80 14.17 -9.67 -1.28
CA CYS A 80 14.26 -8.90 -2.50
C CYS A 80 13.34 -7.68 -2.47
N ARG A 81 13.51 -6.81 -3.45
CA ARG A 81 12.61 -5.68 -3.69
C ARG A 81 12.20 -5.65 -5.15
N ILE A 82 10.95 -5.23 -5.38
CA ILE A 82 10.36 -5.04 -6.71
C ILE A 82 9.79 -3.62 -6.82
N SER A 83 9.68 -3.12 -8.05
CA SER A 83 9.00 -1.84 -8.29
C SER A 83 7.50 -1.96 -8.01
N ALA A 84 6.95 -1.00 -7.28
CA ALA A 84 5.51 -0.90 -7.02
C ALA A 84 4.69 -0.84 -8.31
N LYS A 85 5.21 -0.16 -9.35
CA LYS A 85 4.57 -0.09 -10.68
C LYS A 85 4.42 -1.48 -11.32
N ARG A 86 5.48 -2.30 -11.25
CA ARG A 86 5.47 -3.67 -11.80
C ARG A 86 4.55 -4.58 -10.99
N CYS A 87 4.60 -4.48 -9.66
CA CYS A 87 3.66 -5.16 -8.77
C CYS A 87 2.21 -4.81 -9.14
N MET A 88 1.88 -3.52 -9.29
CA MET A 88 0.52 -3.08 -9.62
C MET A 88 -0.02 -3.63 -10.93
N SER A 89 0.83 -3.80 -11.95
CA SER A 89 0.44 -4.40 -13.22
C SER A 89 -0.11 -5.82 -13.02
N ALA A 90 0.59 -6.65 -12.24
CA ALA A 90 0.15 -8.00 -11.90
C ALA A 90 -1.15 -8.00 -11.07
N LEU A 91 -1.27 -7.06 -10.13
CA LEU A 91 -2.44 -6.95 -9.24
C LEU A 91 -3.71 -6.50 -9.96
N HIS A 92 -3.61 -5.62 -10.96
CA HIS A 92 -4.76 -5.20 -11.76
C HIS A 92 -5.43 -6.40 -12.44
N ALA A 93 -4.64 -7.34 -12.98
CA ALA A 93 -5.14 -8.57 -13.56
C ALA A 93 -5.78 -9.49 -12.51
N ALA A 94 -5.17 -9.59 -11.32
CA ALA A 94 -5.66 -10.43 -10.23
C ALA A 94 -6.99 -9.92 -9.63
N LEU A 95 -7.12 -8.61 -9.44
CA LEU A 95 -8.31 -7.99 -8.85
C LEU A 95 -9.50 -7.89 -9.81
N SER A 96 -9.26 -7.91 -11.13
CA SER A 96 -10.31 -7.79 -12.15
C SER A 96 -10.85 -9.14 -12.64
N SER A 97 -10.19 -10.25 -12.29
CA SER A 97 -10.51 -11.59 -12.78
C SER A 97 -11.05 -12.47 -11.65
N LYS A 98 -11.99 -13.37 -11.95
CA LYS A 98 -12.35 -14.45 -11.02
C LYS A 98 -11.26 -15.52 -11.06
N LEU A 99 -10.31 -15.42 -10.13
CA LEU A 99 -9.20 -16.36 -10.01
C LEU A 99 -9.60 -17.59 -9.20
N THR A 100 -9.10 -18.75 -9.62
CA THR A 100 -9.22 -20.03 -8.91
C THR A 100 -7.95 -20.36 -8.12
N ARG A 101 -6.83 -19.69 -8.41
CA ARG A 101 -5.55 -19.86 -7.73
C ARG A 101 -4.59 -18.76 -8.15
N LEU A 102 -3.74 -18.30 -7.23
CA LEU A 102 -2.63 -17.38 -7.52
C LEU A 102 -1.33 -18.02 -7.01
N GLU A 103 -0.33 -18.13 -7.86
CA GLU A 103 1.02 -18.54 -7.44
C GLU A 103 1.98 -17.35 -7.46
N LEU A 104 2.88 -17.31 -6.47
CA LEU A 104 4.06 -16.48 -6.47
C LEU A 104 5.26 -17.40 -6.65
N ILE A 105 5.97 -17.26 -7.77
CA ILE A 105 7.15 -18.07 -8.08
C ILE A 105 8.37 -17.15 -8.05
N PHE A 106 9.30 -17.43 -7.14
CA PHE A 106 10.61 -16.80 -7.10
C PHE A 106 11.62 -17.71 -7.81
N ASP A 107 12.25 -17.20 -8.86
CA ASP A 107 13.29 -17.88 -9.62
C ASP A 107 14.66 -17.23 -9.36
N ASP A 108 15.47 -17.89 -8.54
CA ASP A 108 16.82 -17.43 -8.15
C ASP A 108 17.76 -17.26 -9.36
N LEU A 109 17.58 -18.05 -10.43
CA LEU A 109 18.47 -18.00 -11.60
C LEU A 109 18.17 -16.79 -12.47
N GLY A 110 16.88 -16.47 -12.64
CA GLY A 110 16.41 -15.34 -13.42
C GLY A 110 16.35 -14.03 -12.65
N SER A 111 16.41 -14.08 -11.31
CA SER A 111 16.00 -12.98 -10.43
C SER A 111 14.58 -12.50 -10.76
N ASP A 112 13.70 -13.45 -11.08
CA ASP A 112 12.35 -13.20 -11.57
C ASP A 112 11.31 -13.59 -10.51
N LEU A 113 10.36 -12.69 -10.27
CA LEU A 113 9.14 -12.96 -9.55
C LEU A 113 7.98 -13.06 -10.54
N SER A 114 7.35 -14.24 -10.61
CA SER A 114 6.18 -14.47 -11.45
C SER A 114 4.91 -14.60 -10.61
N PHE A 115 3.91 -13.81 -10.97
CA PHE A 115 2.52 -13.96 -10.53
C PHE A 115 1.79 -14.84 -11.56
N ILE A 116 1.44 -16.06 -11.18
CA ILE A 116 0.69 -16.99 -12.03
C ILE A 116 -0.77 -16.97 -11.63
N LEU A 117 -1.61 -16.38 -12.48
CA LEU A 117 -3.03 -16.17 -12.24
C LEU A 117 -3.82 -17.25 -12.97
N HIS A 118 -4.33 -18.22 -12.22
CA HIS A 118 -5.26 -19.22 -12.77
C HIS A 118 -6.67 -18.64 -12.76
N CYS A 119 -7.21 -18.42 -13.95
CA CYS A 119 -8.58 -17.95 -14.16
C CYS A 119 -9.51 -19.14 -14.45
N ARG A 120 -10.82 -18.88 -14.45
CA ARG A 120 -11.81 -19.85 -14.94
C ARG A 120 -11.52 -20.29 -16.37
N TYR A 121 -11.99 -21.48 -16.73
CA TYR A 121 -11.82 -22.10 -18.06
C TYR A 121 -10.36 -22.37 -18.42
N ASN A 122 -9.52 -22.66 -17.41
CA ASN A 122 -8.10 -22.98 -17.56
C ASN A 122 -7.29 -21.90 -18.29
N ILE A 123 -7.72 -20.64 -18.20
CA ILE A 123 -6.95 -19.51 -18.70
C ILE A 123 -5.87 -19.19 -17.66
N ILE A 124 -4.62 -19.18 -18.09
CA ILE A 124 -3.48 -18.82 -17.23
C ILE A 124 -2.89 -17.51 -17.74
N LYS A 125 -2.82 -16.51 -16.85
CA LYS A 125 -2.11 -15.25 -17.11
C LYS A 125 -0.85 -15.23 -16.28
N VAL A 126 0.27 -14.96 -16.93
CA VAL A 126 1.59 -14.88 -16.28
C VAL A 126 2.05 -13.43 -16.31
N HIS A 127 2.37 -12.88 -15.15
CA HIS A 127 3.01 -11.58 -15.00
C HIS A 127 4.34 -11.75 -14.29
N SER A 128 5.43 -11.58 -15.00
CA SER A 128 6.78 -11.65 -14.44
C SER A 128 7.39 -10.26 -14.28
N CYS A 129 8.14 -10.07 -13.21
CA CYS A 129 8.98 -8.91 -13.02
C CYS A 129 10.32 -9.30 -12.38
N PHE A 130 11.37 -8.59 -12.75
CA PHE A 130 12.65 -8.72 -12.09
C PHE A 130 12.58 -8.19 -10.66
N TYR A 131 13.15 -8.92 -9.73
CA TYR A 131 13.44 -8.46 -8.38
C TYR A 131 14.93 -8.18 -8.21
N ILE A 132 15.25 -7.42 -7.17
CA ILE A 132 16.63 -7.09 -6.80
C ILE A 132 16.87 -7.58 -5.38
N ASP A 133 17.89 -8.39 -5.18
CA ASP A 133 18.35 -8.78 -3.83
C ASP A 133 18.74 -7.53 -3.03
N CYS A 134 18.30 -7.45 -1.78
CA CYS A 134 18.47 -6.22 -1.01
C CYS A 134 18.64 -6.47 0.49
N GLU A 135 18.91 -5.40 1.25
CA GLU A 135 18.91 -5.42 2.71
C GLU A 135 17.50 -5.40 3.30
N LYS A 136 17.38 -5.79 4.58
CA LYS A 136 16.07 -5.85 5.24
C LYS A 136 15.59 -4.42 5.45
N LEU A 137 14.40 -4.09 4.94
CA LEU A 137 13.72 -2.86 5.31
C LEU A 137 13.08 -3.06 6.68
N GLN A 138 13.63 -2.42 7.71
CA GLN A 138 13.12 -2.52 9.08
C GLN A 138 12.94 -1.13 9.68
N ALA A 139 11.80 -0.91 10.33
CA ALA A 139 11.60 0.19 11.26
C ALA A 139 11.77 -0.34 12.68
N ARG A 140 12.59 0.33 13.49
CA ARG A 140 12.74 0.02 14.92
C ARG A 140 11.78 0.90 15.71
N PHE A 141 10.78 0.28 16.31
CA PHE A 141 9.85 0.91 17.25
C PHE A 141 9.42 -0.13 18.27
N ASP A 142 9.20 0.31 19.51
CA ASP A 142 8.68 -0.53 20.57
C ASP A 142 7.26 -0.09 20.91
N LYS A 143 6.27 -0.96 20.63
CA LYS A 143 4.85 -0.71 20.91
C LYS A 143 4.62 -0.42 22.40
N LEU A 144 5.38 -1.06 23.29
CA LEU A 144 5.25 -0.90 24.74
C LEU A 144 5.84 0.42 25.26
N SER A 145 6.64 1.09 24.45
CA SER A 145 7.23 2.40 24.80
C SER A 145 6.25 3.56 24.68
N TYR A 146 5.14 3.37 23.95
CA TYR A 146 4.12 4.39 23.76
C TYR A 146 3.17 4.45 24.94
N LYS A 147 2.78 5.67 25.32
CA LYS A 147 1.92 5.90 26.48
C LYS A 147 0.48 6.22 26.12
N ASN A 148 0.22 6.65 24.88
CA ASN A 148 -1.14 6.83 24.41
C ASN A 148 -1.48 5.70 23.43
N CYS A 149 -2.63 5.05 23.67
CA CYS A 149 -3.13 3.94 22.89
C CYS A 149 -4.64 4.07 22.69
N VAL A 150 -5.08 4.12 21.44
CA VAL A 150 -6.49 4.26 21.08
C VAL A 150 -6.86 3.21 20.04
N SER A 151 -7.95 2.47 20.25
CA SER A 151 -8.46 1.49 19.30
C SER A 151 -9.88 1.84 18.88
N VAL A 152 -10.15 1.82 17.58
CA VAL A 152 -11.42 2.25 16.99
C VAL A 152 -11.73 1.48 15.72
N MET A 153 -13.02 1.31 15.40
CA MET A 153 -13.41 0.76 14.10
C MET A 153 -12.91 1.68 12.98
N SER A 154 -12.19 1.11 12.02
CA SER A 154 -11.63 1.86 10.88
C SER A 154 -12.69 2.65 10.11
N LYS A 155 -13.91 2.12 10.00
CA LYS A 155 -15.07 2.79 9.41
C LYS A 155 -15.36 4.15 10.05
N THR A 156 -15.31 4.25 11.37
CA THR A 156 -15.52 5.52 12.09
C THR A 156 -14.49 6.55 11.68
N LEU A 157 -13.20 6.20 11.68
CA LEU A 157 -12.14 7.10 11.23
C LEU A 157 -12.26 7.45 9.73
N GLN A 158 -12.75 6.53 8.91
CA GLN A 158 -12.98 6.77 7.49
C GLN A 158 -14.10 7.80 7.27
N GLU A 159 -15.23 7.68 7.99
CA GLU A 159 -16.34 8.64 7.95
C GLU A 159 -15.87 10.03 8.41
N LEU A 160 -15.10 10.09 9.50
CA LEU A 160 -14.53 11.34 10.00
C LEU A 160 -13.59 11.99 8.98
N THR A 161 -12.76 11.18 8.31
CA THR A 161 -11.77 11.68 7.35
C THR A 161 -12.33 11.96 5.95
N ALA A 162 -13.53 11.48 5.63
CA ALA A 162 -14.20 11.70 4.35
C ALA A 162 -14.56 13.17 4.12
N HIS A 163 -14.79 13.93 5.19
CA HIS A 163 -15.08 15.37 5.12
C HIS A 163 -13.85 16.22 4.76
N PHE A 164 -12.64 15.66 4.85
CA PHE A 164 -11.42 16.38 4.53
C PHE A 164 -11.16 16.45 3.02
N PRO A 165 -11.00 17.66 2.44
CA PRO A 165 -10.65 17.82 1.03
C PRO A 165 -9.39 17.02 0.64
N PRO A 166 -9.31 16.51 -0.61
CA PRO A 166 -8.17 15.72 -1.06
C PRO A 166 -6.86 16.51 -1.16
N LYS A 167 -6.93 17.85 -1.16
CA LYS A 167 -5.78 18.77 -1.17
C LYS A 167 -5.04 18.85 0.18
N TRP A 168 -5.59 18.25 1.25
CA TRP A 168 -4.96 18.31 2.56
C TRP A 168 -3.96 17.17 2.69
N ASP A 169 -2.70 17.55 2.88
CA ASP A 169 -1.60 16.59 2.99
C ASP A 169 -1.44 16.04 4.40
N GLU A 170 -1.92 16.77 5.42
CA GLU A 170 -1.69 16.49 6.84
C GLU A 170 -2.95 16.70 7.69
N ILE A 171 -3.04 15.98 8.80
CA ILE A 171 -4.05 16.18 9.87
C ILE A 171 -3.38 16.16 11.23
N THR A 172 -4.03 16.81 12.19
CA THR A 172 -3.62 16.80 13.60
C THR A 172 -4.63 16.04 14.43
N ILE A 173 -4.18 15.07 15.22
CA ILE A 173 -4.97 14.44 16.28
C ILE A 173 -4.59 15.10 17.59
N CYS A 174 -5.57 15.60 18.36
CA CYS A 174 -5.39 16.06 19.73
C CYS A 174 -6.18 15.15 20.67
N VAL A 175 -5.53 14.64 21.71
CA VAL A 175 -6.18 13.76 22.70
C VAL A 175 -6.05 14.32 24.10
N THR A 176 -7.10 14.16 24.89
CA THR A 176 -7.10 14.32 26.34
C THR A 176 -7.76 13.09 26.95
N LYS A 177 -7.89 13.00 28.28
CA LYS A 177 -8.64 11.89 28.90
C LYS A 177 -10.12 11.88 28.53
N ASP A 178 -10.67 13.04 28.16
CA ASP A 178 -12.11 13.23 27.96
C ASP A 178 -12.51 13.44 26.50
N GLN A 179 -11.55 13.67 25.59
CA GLN A 179 -11.84 14.05 24.19
C GLN A 179 -10.78 13.56 23.22
N PHE A 180 -11.25 13.05 22.08
CA PHE A 180 -10.44 12.81 20.89
C PHE A 180 -10.83 13.80 19.79
N ILE A 181 -9.87 14.56 19.28
CA ILE A 181 -10.13 15.62 18.31
C ILE A 181 -9.30 15.35 17.06
N ILE A 182 -9.94 15.29 15.90
CA ILE A 182 -9.25 15.34 14.61
C ILE A 182 -9.45 16.73 14.04
N LYS A 183 -8.36 17.47 13.79
CA LYS A 183 -8.41 18.82 13.24
C LYS A 183 -7.44 19.02 12.09
N LYS A 184 -7.81 19.95 11.20
CA LYS A 184 -6.88 20.61 10.29
C LYS A 184 -6.78 22.07 10.69
N CYS A 185 -5.57 22.51 11.00
CA CYS A 185 -5.23 23.92 11.05
C CYS A 185 -4.42 24.24 9.79
N ASP A 186 -4.88 25.20 9.01
CA ASP A 186 -4.04 25.84 8.00
C ASP A 186 -3.35 27.04 8.67
N GLU A 187 -2.02 27.00 8.74
CA GLU A 187 -1.24 28.16 9.14
C GLU A 187 -1.10 29.09 7.94
N ILE A 188 -1.71 30.27 8.01
CA ILE A 188 -1.52 31.34 7.05
C ILE A 188 -0.38 32.20 7.58
N VAL A 189 0.81 32.02 7.02
CA VAL A 189 1.90 32.96 7.24
C VAL A 189 1.56 34.24 6.50
N ARG A 190 1.39 35.33 7.24
CA ARG A 190 1.15 36.67 6.71
C ARG A 190 2.47 37.32 6.30
N ASP A 191 2.37 38.39 5.51
CA ASP A 191 3.53 39.16 5.02
C ASP A 191 4.40 39.76 6.15
N ASP A 192 3.90 39.81 7.39
CA ASP A 192 4.60 40.26 8.60
C ASP A 192 5.23 39.10 9.40
N ASP A 193 5.38 37.92 8.78
CA ASP A 193 5.79 36.65 9.39
C ASP A 193 4.88 36.19 10.56
N SER A 194 3.72 36.83 10.77
CA SER A 194 2.76 36.38 11.76
C SER A 194 1.96 35.18 11.23
N VAL A 195 1.79 34.17 12.08
CA VAL A 195 0.97 33.00 11.75
C VAL A 195 -0.47 33.28 12.14
N ALA A 196 -1.32 33.47 11.14
CA ALA A 196 -2.76 33.49 11.34
C ALA A 196 -3.34 32.09 11.16
N VAL A 197 -4.27 31.73 12.03
CA VAL A 197 -5.01 30.49 11.87
C VAL A 197 -6.05 30.67 10.77
N GLY A 198 -5.90 29.91 9.69
CA GLY A 198 -6.82 29.85 8.56
C GLY A 198 -8.08 29.05 8.87
N MET A 199 -8.58 28.30 7.89
CA MET A 199 -9.77 27.47 8.07
C MET A 199 -9.49 26.33 9.05
N ASN A 200 -10.24 26.31 10.15
CA ASN A 200 -10.21 25.23 11.13
C ASN A 200 -11.39 24.30 10.87
N PHE A 201 -11.10 23.09 10.43
CA PHE A 201 -12.06 22.00 10.55
C PHE A 201 -11.65 21.16 11.74
N GLN A 202 -12.59 20.87 12.63
CA GLN A 202 -12.38 19.97 13.76
C GLN A 202 -13.58 19.07 13.94
N VAL A 203 -13.31 17.81 14.28
CA VAL A 203 -14.33 16.89 14.79
C VAL A 203 -13.89 16.44 16.16
N VAL A 204 -14.83 16.48 17.10
CA VAL A 204 -14.64 16.04 18.48
C VAL A 204 -15.43 14.76 18.65
N CYS A 205 -14.77 13.72 19.12
CA CYS A 205 -15.34 12.41 19.43
C CYS A 205 -15.20 12.17 20.94
N GLU A 206 -16.23 11.57 21.53
CA GLU A 206 -16.15 11.12 22.92
C GLU A 206 -15.36 9.81 23.03
N PRO A 207 -14.57 9.58 24.09
CA PRO A 207 -13.86 8.32 24.33
C PRO A 207 -14.76 7.07 24.27
N ARG A 208 -16.06 7.23 24.51
CA ARG A 208 -17.07 6.15 24.50
C ARG A 208 -17.34 5.59 23.10
N GLU A 209 -16.98 6.34 22.04
CA GLU A 209 -17.10 5.91 20.64
C GLU A 209 -15.97 4.95 20.23
N PHE A 210 -14.95 4.78 21.08
CA PHE A 210 -13.77 3.96 20.83
C PHE A 210 -13.90 2.59 21.49
N LEU A 211 -13.26 1.58 20.90
CA LEU A 211 -13.19 0.23 21.47
C LEU A 211 -12.29 0.21 22.71
N SER A 212 -11.20 0.97 22.67
CA SER A 212 -10.35 1.24 23.82
C SER A 212 -9.77 2.65 23.73
N TYR A 213 -9.64 3.31 24.86
CA TYR A 213 -9.16 4.68 24.94
C TYR A 213 -8.26 4.85 26.17
N ASP A 214 -6.95 4.64 25.99
CA ASP A 214 -5.94 4.76 27.04
C ASP A 214 -5.00 5.94 26.75
N ILE A 215 -5.28 7.06 27.41
CA ILE A 215 -4.50 8.30 27.29
C ILE A 215 -3.87 8.63 28.63
N GLN A 216 -2.54 8.57 28.68
CA GLN A 216 -1.77 8.85 29.89
C GLN A 216 -1.53 10.35 30.08
N TYR A 217 -1.30 11.08 28.99
CA TYR A 217 -1.19 12.54 28.95
C TYR A 217 -1.76 13.11 27.66
N GLN A 218 -2.15 14.38 27.74
CA GLN A 218 -2.59 15.14 26.58
C GLN A 218 -1.47 15.25 25.56
N SER A 219 -1.80 14.97 24.30
CA SER A 219 -0.86 15.09 23.18
C SER A 219 -1.58 15.60 21.95
N ASP A 220 -0.85 16.32 21.10
CA ASP A 220 -1.28 16.67 19.77
C ASP A 220 -0.22 16.32 18.73
N ILE A 221 -0.56 15.48 17.75
CA ILE A 221 0.39 14.99 16.74
C ILE A 221 -0.12 15.27 15.34
N THR A 222 0.77 15.70 14.45
CA THR A 222 0.45 15.99 13.04
C THR A 222 1.20 15.02 12.12
N PHE A 223 0.50 14.38 11.18
CA PHE A 223 1.06 13.38 10.27
C PHE A 223 0.31 13.37 8.91
N CYS A 224 0.82 12.58 7.96
CA CYS A 224 0.31 12.55 6.58
C CYS A 224 -1.12 11.98 6.47
N LEU A 225 -2.07 12.81 6.03
CA LEU A 225 -3.47 12.42 5.80
C LEU A 225 -3.61 11.47 4.62
N ARG A 226 -2.85 11.69 3.54
CA ARG A 226 -2.98 10.91 2.30
C ARG A 226 -2.67 9.43 2.55
N GLU A 227 -1.56 9.15 3.23
CA GLU A 227 -1.15 7.80 3.59
C GLU A 227 -2.13 7.16 4.57
N PHE A 228 -2.60 7.94 5.55
CA PHE A 228 -3.62 7.50 6.50
C PHE A 228 -4.93 7.12 5.82
N LYS A 229 -5.40 7.88 4.82
CA LYS A 229 -6.60 7.53 4.04
C LYS A 229 -6.44 6.20 3.29
N PHE A 230 -5.25 5.89 2.76
CA PHE A 230 -5.02 4.59 2.11
C PHE A 230 -5.10 3.43 3.11
N LEU A 231 -4.52 3.63 4.29
CA LEU A 231 -4.58 2.68 5.39
C LEU A 231 -6.03 2.47 5.89
N LEU A 232 -6.78 3.55 6.13
CA LEU A 232 -8.18 3.47 6.53
C LEU A 232 -9.04 2.74 5.48
N GLY A 233 -8.80 3.00 4.19
CA GLY A 233 -9.48 2.29 3.11
C GLY A 233 -9.19 0.78 3.08
N LEU A 234 -7.99 0.36 3.49
CA LEU A 234 -7.67 -1.06 3.64
C LEU A 234 -8.40 -1.67 4.84
N ALA A 235 -8.26 -1.06 6.01
CA ALA A 235 -8.82 -1.60 7.25
C ALA A 235 -10.36 -1.66 7.21
N ASP A 236 -11.01 -0.65 6.61
CA ASP A 236 -12.47 -0.63 6.43
C ASP A 236 -12.94 -1.73 5.46
N LEU A 237 -12.22 -1.96 4.36
CA LEU A 237 -12.52 -3.06 3.43
C LEU A 237 -12.46 -4.44 4.12
N LEU A 238 -11.56 -4.58 5.08
CA LEU A 238 -11.38 -5.79 5.89
C LEU A 238 -12.30 -5.81 7.12
N ASN A 239 -13.05 -4.73 7.37
CA ASN A 239 -13.89 -4.52 8.54
C ASN A 239 -13.13 -4.69 9.87
N LEU A 240 -11.88 -4.23 9.92
CA LEU A 240 -11.00 -4.38 11.07
C LEU A 240 -10.94 -3.12 11.93
N PRO A 241 -10.79 -3.26 13.26
CA PRO A 241 -10.40 -2.14 14.10
C PRO A 241 -8.96 -1.71 13.82
N MET A 242 -8.68 -0.45 14.10
CA MET A 242 -7.35 0.14 14.00
C MET A 242 -6.91 0.62 15.38
N THR A 243 -5.76 0.12 15.82
CA THR A 243 -5.09 0.58 17.04
C THR A 243 -4.01 1.58 16.68
N MET A 244 -3.99 2.71 17.38
CA MET A 244 -3.05 3.80 17.24
C MET A 244 -2.21 3.90 18.50
N TYR A 245 -0.90 3.73 18.38
CA TYR A 245 0.08 3.95 19.45
C TYR A 245 0.85 5.22 19.15
N PHE A 246 0.85 6.15 20.09
CA PHE A 246 1.51 7.44 19.90
C PHE A 246 1.89 8.09 21.23
N ASP A 247 2.64 9.18 21.12
CA ASP A 247 3.25 9.92 22.22
C ASP A 247 3.13 11.42 21.85
N SER A 248 4.16 12.22 22.12
CA SER A 248 4.32 13.61 21.76
C SER A 248 4.78 13.79 20.31
N ARG A 249 4.77 15.05 19.88
CA ARG A 249 5.28 15.54 18.60
C ARG A 249 6.72 15.08 18.36
N GLY A 250 7.06 14.81 17.10
CA GLY A 250 8.36 14.29 16.69
C GLY A 250 8.57 12.78 16.92
N ARG A 251 7.79 12.12 17.80
CA ARG A 251 7.78 10.65 17.89
C ARG A 251 6.77 10.06 16.89
N PRO A 252 7.12 9.01 16.14
CA PRO A 252 6.24 8.48 15.10
C PRO A 252 4.97 7.87 15.72
N ILE A 253 3.85 7.99 15.02
CA ILE A 253 2.62 7.27 15.32
C ILE A 253 2.67 5.89 14.65
N VAL A 254 2.25 4.85 15.39
CA VAL A 254 2.16 3.48 14.89
C VAL A 254 0.69 3.09 14.80
N PHE A 255 0.25 2.75 13.60
CA PHE A 255 -1.04 2.13 13.35
C PHE A 255 -0.86 0.61 13.24
N TYR A 256 -1.76 -0.13 13.85
CA TYR A 256 -1.79 -1.57 13.82
C TYR A 256 -3.22 -2.05 13.59
N PHE A 257 -3.40 -3.05 12.74
CA PHE A 257 -4.60 -3.86 12.74
C PHE A 257 -4.20 -5.33 12.88
N ASP A 258 -5.00 -6.06 13.65
CA ASP A 258 -4.88 -7.49 13.83
C ASP A 258 -5.92 -8.17 12.94
N ALA A 259 -5.47 -9.03 12.03
CA ALA A 259 -6.35 -9.80 11.15
C ALA A 259 -6.05 -11.30 11.26
N GLU A 260 -5.97 -11.81 12.49
CA GLU A 260 -5.75 -13.24 12.78
C GLU A 260 -6.67 -14.16 11.97
N GLU A 261 -7.98 -13.83 11.91
CA GLU A 261 -8.98 -14.55 11.11
C GLU A 261 -8.72 -14.52 9.60
N LEU A 262 -8.03 -13.50 9.11
CA LEU A 262 -7.62 -13.36 7.71
C LEU A 262 -6.17 -13.79 7.48
N HIS A 263 -5.51 -14.30 8.51
CA HIS A 263 -4.17 -14.87 8.43
C HIS A 263 -3.04 -13.87 8.08
N PHE A 264 -3.22 -12.59 8.42
CA PHE A 264 -2.14 -11.59 8.33
C PHE A 264 -2.29 -10.48 9.37
N ASP A 265 -1.21 -9.77 9.63
CA ASP A 265 -1.22 -8.54 10.44
C ASP A 265 -0.64 -7.36 9.65
N GLY A 266 -0.96 -6.14 10.08
CA GLY A 266 -0.47 -4.92 9.45
C GLY A 266 0.06 -3.93 10.46
N THR A 267 1.27 -3.43 10.24
CA THR A 267 1.89 -2.35 11.02
C THR A 267 2.35 -1.22 10.11
N PHE A 268 1.94 0.00 10.45
CA PHE A 268 2.23 1.21 9.68
C PHE A 268 2.78 2.27 10.63
N VAL A 269 3.88 2.90 10.26
CA VAL A 269 4.61 3.83 11.12
C VAL A 269 4.77 5.13 10.35
N PHE A 270 4.13 6.20 10.81
CA PHE A 270 4.22 7.52 10.19
C PHE A 270 4.97 8.48 11.11
N ALA A 271 5.90 9.23 10.53
CA ALA A 271 6.55 10.34 11.21
C ALA A 271 5.51 11.38 11.60
N THR A 272 5.72 12.00 12.75
CA THR A 272 4.94 13.15 13.20
C THR A 272 5.82 14.39 13.15
N ILE A 273 5.20 15.56 12.94
CA ILE A 273 5.91 16.84 12.95
C ILE A 273 6.41 17.12 14.37
N ALA A 274 7.68 17.51 14.48
CA ALA A 274 8.28 17.98 15.72
C ALA A 274 8.03 19.48 15.92
N ASN A 275 8.16 19.96 17.16
CA ASN A 275 8.07 21.38 17.47
C ASN A 275 9.11 22.18 16.68
N ARG A 276 8.73 23.39 16.24
CA ARG A 276 9.71 24.35 15.74
C ARG A 276 10.60 24.79 16.90
N GLU A 277 11.89 24.97 16.65
CA GLU A 277 12.82 25.48 17.67
C GLU A 277 12.26 26.78 18.27
N GLY A 278 11.85 26.74 19.55
CA GLY A 278 11.25 27.87 20.26
C GLY A 278 9.82 27.66 20.79
N GLU A 279 9.11 26.61 20.37
CA GLU A 279 7.81 26.24 20.97
C GLU A 279 8.02 25.38 22.23
N THR A 280 7.77 25.95 23.41
CA THR A 280 7.80 25.22 24.68
C THR A 280 6.59 24.30 24.81
N ASP A 281 6.84 23.01 25.03
CA ASP A 281 5.82 22.04 25.44
C ASP A 281 5.19 22.49 26.78
N PRO A 282 3.86 22.64 26.87
CA PRO A 282 3.20 22.94 28.13
C PRO A 282 3.24 21.76 29.14
N SER A 283 3.81 20.62 28.76
CA SER A 283 3.83 19.38 29.57
C SER A 283 5.11 19.15 30.37
N ILE A 284 6.16 19.96 30.24
CA ILE A 284 7.41 19.81 31.02
C ILE A 284 7.45 20.84 32.15
N SER A 285 6.62 20.64 33.17
CA SER A 285 6.77 21.34 34.45
C SER A 285 6.21 20.47 35.55
N MET A 286 6.96 19.44 35.96
CA MET A 286 7.04 18.94 37.34
C MET A 286 7.87 17.66 37.39
N THR A 287 9.17 17.79 37.68
CA THR A 287 10.02 16.98 38.58
C THR A 287 11.48 17.05 38.13
N GLN A 288 12.25 17.95 38.74
CA GLN A 288 13.69 17.78 38.89
C GLN A 288 14.05 18.03 40.35
N SER A 289 14.07 16.94 41.11
CA SER A 289 14.90 16.83 42.30
C SER A 289 16.10 15.96 41.93
N ASN A 290 17.27 16.59 41.98
CA ASN A 290 18.62 16.06 41.78
C ASN A 290 18.84 14.63 42.27
N LEU A 291 19.52 13.82 41.47
CA LEU A 291 20.59 12.93 41.92
C LEU A 291 21.60 12.72 40.78
N ASN A 292 22.83 13.17 41.02
CA ASN A 292 24.03 12.77 40.28
C ASN A 292 24.33 11.30 40.60
N ASP A 293 24.72 10.50 39.61
CA ASP A 293 25.97 9.72 39.73
C ASP A 293 26.44 9.16 38.39
N THR A 294 27.76 9.15 38.27
CA THR A 294 28.54 8.87 37.06
C THR A 294 28.93 7.40 37.01
N SER A 295 28.70 6.73 35.89
CA SER A 295 29.48 5.54 35.52
C SER A 295 29.58 5.42 34.00
N THR A 296 30.80 5.58 33.52
CA THR A 296 31.32 5.19 32.21
C THR A 296 31.01 3.73 31.89
N MET A 297 30.59 3.40 30.66
CA MET A 297 31.08 2.30 29.81
C MET A 297 30.39 2.32 28.42
N GLU A 298 31.26 2.29 27.41
CA GLU A 298 31.19 1.61 26.10
C GLU A 298 30.18 2.09 25.03
N GLU A 299 30.77 2.69 23.98
CA GLU A 299 30.17 3.02 22.68
C GLU A 299 29.81 1.74 21.91
N ASP A 300 28.57 1.61 21.47
CA ASP A 300 28.20 0.78 20.30
C ASP A 300 26.96 1.37 19.59
N ASP A 301 27.20 1.82 18.35
CA ASP A 301 26.29 2.08 17.22
C ASP A 301 24.83 2.52 17.47
N LEU A 302 24.68 3.80 17.81
CA LEU A 302 23.43 4.56 17.62
C LEU A 302 23.36 5.13 16.20
N VAL A 303 22.55 4.52 15.34
CA VAL A 303 22.11 5.18 14.10
C VAL A 303 21.14 6.30 14.49
N SER A 304 21.67 7.52 14.52
CA SER A 304 20.93 8.75 14.77
C SER A 304 19.73 8.87 13.83
N TYR A 305 18.54 9.02 14.42
CA TYR A 305 17.36 9.46 13.71
C TYR A 305 17.67 10.84 13.13
N ARG A 306 17.95 10.91 11.82
CA ARG A 306 18.01 12.20 11.13
C ARG A 306 16.62 12.82 11.23
N GLN A 307 16.53 13.83 12.08
CA GLN A 307 15.43 14.78 12.15
C GLN A 307 15.23 15.36 10.74
N CYS A 308 14.14 14.97 10.07
CA CYS A 308 13.78 15.54 8.78
C CYS A 308 13.18 16.93 9.01
N THR A 309 14.04 17.94 9.17
CA THR A 309 13.65 19.34 9.05
C THR A 309 13.52 19.67 7.56
N MET A 310 12.30 19.94 7.10
CA MET A 310 12.07 20.49 5.77
C MET A 310 12.60 21.93 5.74
N ASN A 311 13.75 22.15 5.09
CA ASN A 311 14.25 23.47 4.76
C ASN A 311 14.12 23.69 3.25
N THR A 312 13.07 24.41 2.84
CA THR A 312 12.95 24.93 1.48
C THR A 312 13.62 26.29 1.42
N ASN A 313 14.84 26.34 0.89
CA ASN A 313 15.38 27.57 0.31
C ASN A 313 16.26 27.22 -0.89
N GLY A 314 15.72 27.51 -2.07
CA GLY A 314 16.44 27.44 -3.33
C GLY A 314 17.37 28.63 -3.48
N THR A 315 18.61 28.38 -3.89
CA THR A 315 19.51 29.40 -4.42
C THR A 315 19.93 29.02 -5.82
N ASN A 316 19.38 29.74 -6.80
CA ASN A 316 19.87 29.82 -8.17
C ASN A 316 20.99 30.87 -8.26
N GLN A 317 22.14 30.47 -8.81
CA GLN A 317 23.12 31.33 -9.51
C GLN A 317 23.68 30.45 -10.65
N GLY A 318 23.87 30.84 -11.90
CA GLY A 318 23.72 32.06 -12.69
C GLY A 318 24.33 31.77 -14.07
N GLY A 319 23.79 32.31 -15.17
CA GLY A 319 24.30 31.96 -16.52
C GLY A 319 23.65 32.68 -17.72
N LYS A 320 24.03 33.95 -17.90
CA LYS A 320 23.93 34.90 -19.04
C LYS A 320 23.39 34.49 -20.45
N LYS A 321 22.48 35.38 -20.93
CA LYS A 321 22.41 36.18 -22.21
C LYS A 321 21.94 35.58 -23.56
N ARG A 322 20.83 36.14 -24.11
CA ARG A 322 20.70 37.05 -25.31
C ARG A 322 19.21 37.12 -25.78
N SER A 323 18.50 38.26 -25.63
CA SER A 323 18.03 39.26 -26.67
C SER A 323 17.23 38.68 -27.86
N ALA A 324 16.06 39.16 -28.34
CA ALA A 324 15.15 40.30 -28.07
C ALA A 324 13.79 40.02 -28.82
N PRO A 325 12.89 40.98 -29.14
CA PRO A 325 11.56 41.16 -28.53
C PRO A 325 10.36 40.96 -29.49
N SER A 326 9.11 40.92 -28.98
CA SER A 326 7.99 41.80 -29.40
C SER A 326 6.59 41.36 -28.92
N SER A 327 5.83 42.39 -28.53
CA SER A 327 4.36 42.58 -28.61
C SER A 327 3.39 41.61 -27.91
N SER A 328 2.86 42.09 -26.78
CA SER A 328 1.45 42.01 -26.36
C SER A 328 0.49 42.55 -27.46
N PRO A 329 -0.83 42.27 -27.47
CA PRO A 329 -1.68 42.63 -26.32
C PRO A 329 -2.98 41.84 -26.06
N THR A 330 -3.51 42.11 -24.85
CA THR A 330 -4.93 42.19 -24.42
C THR A 330 -5.82 40.96 -24.24
N LEU A 331 -6.18 40.80 -22.96
CA LEU A 331 -7.46 40.32 -22.43
C LEU A 331 -8.68 40.99 -23.12
N GLN A 332 -9.77 40.24 -23.28
CA GLN A 332 -11.11 40.64 -22.82
C GLN A 332 -12.12 39.48 -22.87
N THR A 333 -12.56 39.09 -21.67
CA THR A 333 -13.95 38.95 -21.20
C THR A 333 -15.05 38.34 -22.10
N ASN A 334 -15.68 37.34 -21.50
CA ASN A 334 -17.14 37.19 -21.27
C ASN A 334 -18.02 36.35 -22.21
N THR A 335 -18.81 35.52 -21.49
CA THR A 335 -20.20 35.10 -21.72
C THR A 335 -20.51 34.00 -22.75
N ASN A 336 -20.84 32.82 -22.21
CA ASN A 336 -21.85 31.88 -22.74
C ASN A 336 -23.26 32.50 -22.63
N PRO A 337 -24.23 32.13 -23.49
CA PRO A 337 -25.12 31.01 -23.15
C PRO A 337 -25.59 30.10 -24.32
N MET A 338 -25.61 28.80 -24.01
CA MET A 338 -26.65 27.77 -24.25
C MET A 338 -27.72 27.93 -25.37
N ASN A 339 -27.73 26.98 -26.33
CA ASN A 339 -28.90 26.18 -26.81
C ASN A 339 -28.41 25.18 -27.88
N GLN A 340 -28.50 23.85 -27.65
CA GLN A 340 -29.60 22.91 -27.96
C GLN A 340 -29.80 22.55 -29.45
N HIS A 341 -29.92 21.23 -29.67
CA HIS A 341 -30.40 20.48 -30.87
C HIS A 341 -29.46 20.48 -32.09
N SER A 342 -29.28 19.41 -32.88
CA SER A 342 -29.70 18.00 -32.85
C SER A 342 -29.17 17.36 -34.13
N ASN A 343 -28.93 16.04 -34.09
CA ASN A 343 -29.17 15.07 -35.17
C ASN A 343 -28.22 14.92 -36.37
N PHE A 344 -27.81 13.64 -36.55
CA PHE A 344 -27.71 12.84 -37.80
C PHE A 344 -26.70 13.36 -38.87
N ASP A 345 -25.89 12.58 -39.58
CA ASP A 345 -25.90 11.18 -39.97
C ASP A 345 -24.47 10.70 -40.33
N GLU A 346 -24.37 9.39 -40.51
CA GLU A 346 -23.31 8.57 -41.08
C GLU A 346 -22.62 9.15 -42.33
N ASP A 347 -21.31 8.89 -42.51
CA ASP A 347 -20.82 7.91 -43.50
C ASP A 347 -19.29 7.93 -43.71
N ASN A 348 -18.70 6.74 -43.54
CA ASN A 348 -17.76 6.05 -44.42
C ASN A 348 -16.41 6.66 -44.91
N ILE A 349 -15.36 5.85 -44.64
CA ILE A 349 -14.38 5.29 -45.59
C ILE A 349 -13.02 6.01 -45.86
N SER A 350 -11.98 5.29 -45.41
CA SER A 350 -10.69 4.96 -46.08
C SER A 350 -9.39 5.78 -45.92
N ILE A 351 -8.44 5.07 -45.28
CA ILE A 351 -7.13 4.59 -45.82
C ILE A 351 -5.97 5.60 -46.03
N ASN A 352 -5.01 5.52 -45.08
CA ASN A 352 -3.52 5.49 -45.18
C ASN A 352 -2.72 6.69 -45.74
N PRO A 353 -1.37 6.68 -45.59
CA PRO A 353 -0.51 6.31 -44.45
C PRO A 353 0.55 7.41 -44.18
N LYS A 354 1.34 7.32 -43.11
CA LYS A 354 2.78 7.66 -43.17
C LYS A 354 3.56 7.24 -41.93
N GLN A 355 4.67 6.58 -42.24
CA GLN A 355 5.75 6.07 -41.40
C GLN A 355 6.31 7.12 -40.44
N LYS A 356 6.71 6.67 -39.24
CA LYS A 356 7.72 7.39 -38.46
C LYS A 356 8.69 6.39 -37.80
N ILE A 357 9.85 6.31 -38.45
CA ILE A 357 11.23 6.30 -37.92
C ILE A 357 11.41 5.69 -36.52
N VAL A 358 12.14 4.57 -36.51
CA VAL A 358 12.71 3.87 -35.36
C VAL A 358 13.75 4.77 -34.68
N SER A 359 13.61 4.96 -33.37
CA SER A 359 14.69 5.41 -32.48
C SER A 359 14.83 4.38 -31.37
N THR A 360 15.92 3.61 -31.45
CA THR A 360 16.28 2.51 -30.56
C THR A 360 16.54 3.04 -29.15
N THR A 361 15.66 2.68 -28.20
CA THR A 361 15.96 2.70 -26.77
C THR A 361 15.76 1.28 -26.28
N THR A 362 16.78 0.70 -25.67
CA THR A 362 16.74 -0.67 -25.14
C THR A 362 15.80 -0.71 -23.93
N GLU A 363 14.52 -1.03 -24.19
CA GLU A 363 13.54 -1.34 -23.15
C GLU A 363 13.69 -2.81 -22.74
N LEU A 364 13.87 -3.05 -21.43
CA LEU A 364 13.72 -4.38 -20.83
C LEU A 364 12.28 -4.83 -21.01
N VAL A 365 12.07 -5.85 -21.84
CA VAL A 365 10.78 -6.32 -22.32
C VAL A 365 9.99 -6.99 -21.19
N ASP A 366 8.85 -6.40 -20.82
CA ASP A 366 7.82 -7.06 -20.01
C ASP A 366 7.21 -8.21 -20.83
N THR A 367 7.23 -9.44 -20.29
CA THR A 367 6.56 -10.58 -20.95
C THR A 367 5.25 -10.88 -20.22
N THR A 368 4.15 -10.34 -20.75
CA THR A 368 2.79 -10.78 -20.37
C THR A 368 2.25 -11.64 -21.51
N TYR A 369 1.94 -12.89 -21.21
CA TYR A 369 1.33 -13.79 -22.19
C TYR A 369 0.17 -14.56 -21.55
N THR A 370 -0.82 -14.87 -22.37
CA THR A 370 -1.97 -15.69 -21.98
C THR A 370 -1.79 -17.07 -22.59
N VAL A 371 -1.77 -18.10 -21.75
CA VAL A 371 -1.72 -19.49 -22.22
C VAL A 371 -3.12 -20.06 -22.15
N PHE A 372 -3.58 -20.66 -23.26
CA PHE A 372 -4.76 -21.50 -23.30
C PHE A 372 -4.30 -22.96 -23.19
N SER A 373 -4.65 -23.65 -22.10
CA SER A 373 -4.40 -25.09 -22.05
C SER A 373 -5.42 -25.79 -22.96
N GLN A 374 -4.97 -26.35 -24.09
CA GLN A 374 -5.78 -27.31 -24.84
C GLN A 374 -5.71 -28.65 -24.10
N GLN A 375 -6.83 -29.13 -23.55
CA GLN A 375 -6.94 -30.54 -23.22
C GLN A 375 -7.17 -31.31 -24.52
N SER A 376 -6.27 -32.24 -24.82
CA SER A 376 -6.47 -33.25 -25.85
C SER A 376 -7.68 -34.11 -25.47
N MET A 377 -8.78 -33.98 -26.21
CA MET A 377 -9.81 -35.02 -26.25
C MET A 377 -9.19 -36.25 -26.92
N VAL A 378 -8.73 -37.21 -26.13
CA VAL A 378 -8.49 -38.56 -26.62
C VAL A 378 -9.87 -39.21 -26.74
N GLY A 379 -10.25 -39.53 -27.98
CA GLY A 379 -11.58 -39.97 -28.35
C GLY A 379 -12.00 -41.28 -27.69
N LEU A 380 -13.22 -41.29 -27.17
CA LEU A 380 -14.04 -42.48 -27.01
C LEU A 380 -14.94 -42.57 -28.25
N GLN A 381 -14.49 -43.33 -29.23
CA GLN A 381 -15.33 -43.81 -30.33
C GLN A 381 -15.57 -45.30 -30.06
N GLN A 382 -16.64 -45.60 -29.32
CA GLN A 382 -17.23 -46.94 -29.32
C GLN A 382 -18.55 -46.88 -30.06
N SER A 383 -18.63 -47.75 -31.05
CA SER A 383 -19.68 -47.97 -32.03
C SER A 383 -20.99 -48.42 -31.39
N GLU A 384 -22.07 -47.67 -31.60
CA GLU A 384 -23.43 -48.21 -31.52
C GLU A 384 -23.76 -48.90 -32.85
N GLY A 385 -23.82 -50.22 -32.80
CA GLY A 385 -24.37 -51.07 -33.86
C GLY A 385 -25.77 -51.52 -33.45
N PHE A 386 -26.77 -51.02 -34.17
CA PHE A 386 -28.16 -51.49 -34.15
C PHE A 386 -28.23 -52.94 -34.67
N MET A 387 -28.86 -53.85 -33.92
CA MET A 387 -29.56 -54.99 -34.51
C MET A 387 -30.74 -55.38 -33.60
N ALA A 388 -31.90 -55.47 -34.21
CA ALA A 388 -33.17 -55.81 -33.57
C ALA A 388 -33.47 -57.31 -33.74
N ASP A 389 -34.21 -57.81 -32.75
CA ASP A 389 -35.36 -58.72 -32.86
C ASP A 389 -35.20 -60.22 -32.51
N MET A 390 -36.27 -60.68 -31.84
CA MET A 390 -36.80 -62.04 -31.67
C MET A 390 -36.42 -62.93 -30.46
N THR A 391 -37.34 -62.88 -29.48
CA THR A 391 -38.20 -63.96 -28.93
C THR A 391 -37.66 -65.11 -28.05
N ASP A 392 -38.51 -65.36 -27.04
CA ASP A 392 -38.86 -66.60 -26.34
C ASP A 392 -38.23 -66.89 -24.95
N ASP A 393 -39.15 -66.85 -23.96
CA ASP A 393 -39.44 -67.83 -22.90
C ASP A 393 -38.29 -68.43 -22.08
N GLU A 394 -38.33 -68.24 -20.76
CA GLU A 394 -38.85 -69.23 -19.80
C GLU A 394 -38.61 -68.77 -18.34
N ASP A 395 -39.53 -69.22 -17.49
CA ASP A 395 -39.62 -69.07 -16.04
C ASP A 395 -38.40 -69.63 -15.26
N GLU A 396 -38.13 -69.11 -14.06
CA GLU A 396 -38.05 -69.87 -12.79
C GLU A 396 -37.45 -69.07 -11.61
N GLU A 397 -38.21 -69.04 -10.52
CA GLU A 397 -37.83 -69.08 -9.08
C GLU A 397 -36.60 -68.29 -8.57
N ASN A 398 -36.83 -67.20 -7.82
CA ASN A 398 -37.01 -67.20 -6.34
C ASN A 398 -37.12 -65.76 -5.79
#